data_AF-A0AAV6WR01-F1
#
_entry.id   AF-A0AAV6WR01-F1
#
_cell.length_a   1.000
_cell.length_b   1.000
_cell.length_c   1.000
_cell.angle_alpha   90.00
_cell.angle_beta   90.00
_cell.angle_gamma   90.00
#
_symmetry.space_group_name_H-M   'P 1'
#
loop_
_entity.id
_entity.type
_entity.pdbx_description
1 polymer ?
#
loop_
_entity_poly.entity_id
_entity_poly.type
_entity_poly.pdbx_seq_one_letter_code
_entity_poly.pdbx_strand_id
1 'polypeptide(L)'
;MASSPTPQLRSLRWSVTVKPRYAFSTHSKCATTSLFFNRTDRVLSSLSLAAPITSARTAENGAENTRKAASTLRELCEGHVPDHVLRRRKMVEEVGYIVPTDVQKEALPVLFSGLDCVLHAQTGSGKTLAYLLLIFSVVNAQRSAVQALIVVPTRELGMQVTKVARMLAAKSSELESDQKSCTVMALLDGGTLRRHKSWLKVEPPAIVIATLGSLCQMLDKQILKLDAMSVLVIDEVDFLFNSSKEVSSLKRLLTTYSSIKNRQTIFASASIPQHRRFIYDCIQQKWTKANVSHVHINAVEPMPSCLYHRFVICGKRERHSTLLHLLQSDAPQSAIIFIGEQSEKSKKAGNVPPTTLLIEFLKASNGGCPEIVVLEEDMNFNQRAASLTDVKRAGGYLLVATDIAARGVDLPETTHIYNFDLPKDAVNYLHRAGRTGRKPFSDSKCFVTSIITSEERFVLQRFENELLFSCEELFL
;
A
#
# COMPACT_ATOMS: atom_id res chain seq x y z
N MET A 1 -40.01 37.84 -14.19
CA MET A 1 -40.06 36.73 -13.21
C MET A 1 -39.70 35.46 -13.96
N ALA A 2 -38.45 35.00 -13.86
CA ALA A 2 -37.95 33.83 -14.56
C ALA A 2 -37.35 32.88 -13.52
N SER A 3 -37.85 31.64 -13.51
CA SER A 3 -37.46 30.55 -12.63
C SER A 3 -36.23 29.81 -13.15
N SER A 4 -35.28 29.58 -12.26
CA SER A 4 -34.08 28.76 -12.47
C SER A 4 -34.30 27.34 -11.92
N PRO A 5 -33.75 26.28 -12.53
CA PRO A 5 -33.79 24.95 -11.95
C PRO A 5 -32.51 24.69 -11.14
N THR A 6 -32.71 24.30 -9.89
CA THR A 6 -31.71 23.75 -8.96
C THR A 6 -31.35 22.30 -9.32
N PRO A 7 -30.07 21.89 -9.32
CA PRO A 7 -29.72 20.48 -9.42
C PRO A 7 -29.69 19.83 -8.03
N GLN A 8 -30.49 18.77 -7.85
CA GLN A 8 -30.62 17.98 -6.63
C GLN A 8 -29.33 17.21 -6.29
N LEU A 9 -28.92 17.29 -5.02
CA LEU A 9 -27.88 16.47 -4.40
C LEU A 9 -28.27 14.99 -4.39
N ARG A 10 -27.41 14.10 -4.93
CA ARG A 10 -27.37 12.68 -4.56
C ARG A 10 -26.15 12.41 -3.69
N SER A 11 -26.39 12.13 -2.42
CA SER A 11 -25.42 11.59 -1.46
C SER A 11 -24.93 10.22 -1.92
N LEU A 12 -23.62 10.06 -2.11
CA LEU A 12 -22.99 8.76 -2.28
C LEU A 12 -23.04 8.00 -0.94
N ARG A 13 -24.07 7.18 -0.73
CA ARG A 13 -24.06 6.13 0.30
C ARG A 13 -23.50 4.87 -0.34
N TRP A 14 -22.43 4.34 0.24
CA TRP A 14 -21.91 3.01 -0.02
C TRP A 14 -22.88 1.98 0.57
N SER A 15 -23.89 1.58 -0.20
CA SER A 15 -24.81 0.51 0.18
C SER A 15 -24.55 -0.72 -0.68
N VAL A 16 -24.03 -1.78 -0.06
CA VAL A 16 -23.97 -3.13 -0.61
C VAL A 16 -25.41 -3.56 -0.91
N THR A 17 -25.78 -3.62 -2.19
CA THR A 17 -27.07 -4.16 -2.61
C THR A 17 -26.80 -5.50 -3.28
N VAL A 18 -26.90 -6.59 -2.51
CA VAL A 18 -26.94 -7.94 -3.06
C VAL A 18 -28.30 -8.13 -3.73
N LYS A 19 -28.34 -8.27 -5.05
CA LYS A 19 -29.52 -8.79 -5.75
C LYS A 19 -29.33 -10.30 -5.95
N PRO A 20 -30.26 -11.15 -5.48
CA PRO A 20 -30.25 -12.56 -5.84
C PRO A 20 -30.80 -12.70 -7.27
N ARG A 21 -30.16 -13.52 -8.10
CA ARG A 21 -30.72 -13.91 -9.39
C ARG A 21 -30.68 -15.42 -9.59
N TYR A 22 -31.90 -15.93 -9.65
CA TYR A 22 -32.44 -17.08 -10.36
C TYR A 22 -32.20 -18.50 -9.83
N ALA A 23 -33.30 -19.00 -9.26
CA ALA A 23 -33.70 -20.40 -9.19
C ALA A 23 -33.73 -21.05 -10.58
N PHE A 24 -33.24 -22.28 -10.67
CA PHE A 24 -33.63 -23.21 -11.72
C PHE A 24 -34.48 -24.33 -11.12
N SER A 25 -35.65 -24.49 -11.73
CA SER A 25 -36.70 -25.45 -11.39
C SER A 25 -36.31 -26.87 -11.74
N THR A 26 -36.76 -27.78 -10.86
CA THR A 26 -36.81 -29.22 -11.00
C THR A 26 -37.77 -29.68 -12.10
N HIS A 27 -37.31 -30.56 -13.00
CA HIS A 27 -37.95 -31.83 -13.39
C HIS A 27 -37.42 -32.33 -14.75
N SER A 28 -36.81 -33.51 -14.78
CA SER A 28 -37.08 -34.55 -15.78
C SER A 28 -36.38 -35.86 -15.40
N LYS A 29 -37.16 -36.94 -15.40
CA LYS A 29 -36.77 -38.35 -15.18
C LYS A 29 -36.15 -38.93 -16.46
N CYS A 30 -35.13 -39.77 -16.33
CA CYS A 30 -34.91 -41.02 -17.11
C CYS A 30 -33.61 -41.68 -16.61
N ALA A 31 -33.70 -42.79 -15.88
CA ALA A 31 -33.67 -44.15 -16.39
C ALA A 31 -32.24 -44.70 -16.58
N THR A 32 -31.82 -45.46 -15.58
CA THR A 32 -30.96 -46.66 -15.59
C THR A 32 -30.48 -47.17 -16.95
N THR A 33 -29.16 -47.33 -17.09
CA THR A 33 -28.57 -48.61 -17.51
C THR A 33 -27.12 -48.72 -17.03
N SER A 34 -26.90 -49.79 -16.27
CA SER A 34 -25.61 -50.35 -15.85
C SER A 34 -24.81 -50.86 -17.03
N LEU A 35 -23.48 -50.88 -16.92
CA LEU A 35 -22.61 -51.98 -17.39
C LEU A 35 -21.22 -51.83 -16.75
N PHE A 36 -20.92 -52.81 -15.89
CA PHE A 36 -19.61 -53.15 -15.34
C PHE A 36 -18.66 -53.66 -16.44
N PHE A 37 -17.34 -53.49 -16.31
CA PHE A 37 -16.40 -54.57 -15.93
C PHE A 37 -14.90 -54.15 -15.96
N ASN A 38 -14.26 -54.44 -14.83
CA ASN A 38 -12.91 -54.96 -14.54
C ASN A 38 -11.59 -54.35 -15.07
N ARG A 39 -10.79 -53.95 -14.06
CA ARG A 39 -9.35 -54.17 -13.93
C ARG A 39 -8.96 -55.65 -14.00
N THR A 40 -7.80 -55.97 -14.57
CA THR A 40 -6.74 -56.77 -13.90
C THR A 40 -5.42 -56.80 -14.69
N ASP A 41 -4.37 -56.41 -13.98
CA ASP A 41 -2.94 -56.77 -13.99
C ASP A 41 -2.31 -57.62 -15.12
N ARG A 42 -1.09 -57.20 -15.53
CA ARG A 42 0.09 -58.07 -15.76
C ARG A 42 1.43 -57.31 -15.79
N VAL A 43 2.07 -57.27 -14.62
CA VAL A 43 3.45 -57.66 -14.24
C VAL A 43 4.56 -57.79 -15.33
N LEU A 44 5.67 -57.05 -15.06
CA LEU A 44 7.13 -57.25 -15.25
C LEU A 44 7.75 -57.52 -16.65
N SER A 45 8.73 -56.69 -17.04
CA SER A 45 10.17 -57.01 -16.85
C SER A 45 11.10 -55.92 -17.43
N SER A 46 12.23 -55.76 -16.75
CA SER A 46 13.37 -54.87 -16.98
C SER A 46 14.37 -55.41 -18.01
N LEU A 47 15.05 -54.54 -18.77
CA LEU A 47 16.54 -54.41 -18.81
C LEU A 47 17.08 -53.56 -19.98
N SER A 48 18.03 -52.68 -19.62
CA SER A 48 19.28 -52.25 -20.30
C SER A 48 19.29 -51.48 -21.64
N LEU A 49 19.72 -50.20 -21.52
CA LEU A 49 20.87 -49.54 -22.18
C LEU A 49 21.23 -49.88 -23.64
N ALA A 50 21.03 -48.91 -24.55
CA ALA A 50 22.03 -48.48 -25.55
C ALA A 50 21.61 -47.15 -26.22
N ALA A 51 22.55 -46.23 -26.38
CA ALA A 51 22.54 -45.10 -27.31
C ALA A 51 23.72 -45.29 -28.29
N PRO A 52 23.97 -44.45 -29.32
CA PRO A 52 23.12 -43.50 -30.06
C PRO A 52 23.18 -43.74 -31.59
N ILE A 53 22.19 -43.31 -32.38
CA ILE A 53 22.40 -43.07 -33.82
C ILE A 53 21.72 -41.77 -34.24
N THR A 54 22.54 -40.92 -34.84
CA THR A 54 22.30 -39.65 -35.52
C THR A 54 21.39 -39.81 -36.73
N SER A 55 20.34 -39.01 -36.82
CA SER A 55 19.82 -38.53 -38.10
C SER A 55 19.25 -37.12 -37.93
N ALA A 56 20.02 -36.15 -38.39
CA ALA A 56 19.55 -34.80 -38.64
C ALA A 56 18.57 -34.81 -39.81
N ARG A 57 17.39 -34.17 -39.64
CA ARG A 57 16.82 -33.17 -40.56
C ARG A 57 15.45 -32.70 -40.09
N THR A 58 15.31 -31.37 -40.11
CA THR A 58 14.09 -30.58 -40.33
C THR A 58 12.97 -30.67 -39.29
N ALA A 59 13.04 -29.76 -38.32
CA ALA A 59 11.88 -29.11 -37.73
C ALA A 59 12.28 -27.68 -37.29
N GLU A 60 12.70 -26.86 -38.26
CA GLU A 60 12.67 -25.41 -38.11
C GLU A 60 11.22 -24.96 -38.18
N ASN A 61 10.66 -24.61 -37.02
CA ASN A 61 9.56 -23.67 -36.77
C ASN A 61 8.84 -24.07 -35.48
N GLY A 62 9.41 -23.67 -34.34
CA GLY A 62 8.79 -23.96 -33.04
C GLY A 62 9.55 -23.44 -31.81
N ALA A 63 10.39 -22.40 -31.95
CA ALA A 63 11.24 -21.93 -30.86
C ALA A 63 11.34 -20.40 -30.77
N GLU A 64 10.26 -19.67 -31.04
CA GLU A 64 10.22 -18.20 -30.89
C GLU A 64 9.41 -17.73 -29.68
N ASN A 65 9.10 -18.61 -28.71
CA ASN A 65 8.26 -18.25 -27.57
C ASN A 65 8.81 -18.65 -26.18
N THR A 66 10.11 -18.88 -26.06
CA THR A 66 10.74 -19.25 -24.78
C THR A 66 12.09 -18.57 -24.64
N ARG A 67 12.07 -17.27 -24.31
CA ARG A 67 13.07 -16.50 -23.54
C ARG A 67 12.72 -15.00 -23.59
N LYS A 68 11.71 -14.56 -22.83
CA LYS A 68 11.71 -13.17 -22.31
C LYS A 68 12.84 -13.14 -21.28
N ALA A 69 14.04 -12.74 -21.69
CA ALA A 69 15.16 -12.52 -20.78
C ALA A 69 14.71 -11.52 -19.71
N ALA A 70 15.01 -11.82 -18.44
CA ALA A 70 14.64 -10.94 -17.33
C ALA A 70 15.41 -9.62 -17.45
N SER A 71 14.75 -8.59 -17.97
CA SER A 71 15.33 -7.26 -18.14
C SER A 71 15.59 -6.64 -16.77
N THR A 72 16.78 -6.09 -16.56
CA THR A 72 17.09 -5.36 -15.32
C THR A 72 16.27 -4.08 -15.20
N LEU A 73 16.12 -3.51 -13.99
CA LEU A 73 15.39 -2.25 -13.82
C LEU A 73 16.04 -1.12 -14.65
N ARG A 74 17.37 -1.18 -14.82
CA ARG A 74 18.14 -0.28 -15.67
C ARG A 74 17.70 -0.38 -17.13
N GLU A 75 17.61 -1.58 -17.68
CA GLU A 75 17.17 -1.80 -19.07
C GLU A 75 15.74 -1.28 -19.29
N LEU A 76 14.84 -1.49 -18.32
CA LEU A 76 13.47 -0.96 -18.39
C LEU A 76 13.42 0.58 -18.38
N CYS A 77 14.41 1.22 -17.78
CA CYS A 77 14.49 2.68 -17.67
C CYS A 77 15.40 3.33 -18.71
N GLU A 78 16.06 2.53 -19.54
CA GLU A 78 17.03 3.00 -20.52
C GLU A 78 16.37 3.95 -21.53
N GLY A 79 17.07 5.05 -21.83
CA GLY A 79 16.56 6.11 -22.71
C GLY A 79 15.46 7.00 -22.11
N HIS A 80 14.94 6.69 -20.92
CA HIS A 80 13.88 7.47 -20.27
C HIS A 80 14.39 8.20 -19.03
N VAL A 81 15.06 7.47 -18.13
CA VAL A 81 15.50 8.02 -16.84
C VAL A 81 16.97 8.44 -16.94
N PRO A 82 17.36 9.63 -16.44
CA PRO A 82 18.76 10.06 -16.44
C PRO A 82 19.71 9.07 -15.74
N ASP A 83 20.88 8.84 -16.32
CA ASP A 83 21.89 7.90 -15.83
C ASP A 83 22.32 8.13 -14.37
N HIS A 84 22.37 9.39 -13.94
CA HIS A 84 22.74 9.74 -12.56
C HIS A 84 21.73 9.23 -11.53
N VAL A 85 20.47 9.04 -11.92
CA VAL A 85 19.44 8.41 -11.08
C VAL A 85 19.72 6.91 -11.04
N LEU A 86 19.96 6.26 -12.18
CA LEU A 86 20.12 4.80 -12.31
C LEU A 86 21.46 4.23 -11.81
N ARG A 87 22.52 5.04 -11.68
CA ARG A 87 23.87 4.62 -11.25
C ARG A 87 24.11 4.69 -9.74
N ARG A 88 23.09 4.98 -8.93
CA ARG A 88 23.28 5.17 -7.50
C ARG A 88 23.67 3.87 -6.79
N ARG A 89 24.79 3.92 -6.05
CA ARG A 89 25.31 2.80 -5.24
C ARG A 89 24.24 2.13 -4.36
N LYS A 90 23.34 2.92 -3.78
CA LYS A 90 22.24 2.41 -2.96
C LYS A 90 21.15 1.66 -3.75
N MET A 91 20.92 2.00 -5.02
CA MET A 91 20.06 1.23 -5.93
C MET A 91 20.75 -0.08 -6.35
N VAL A 92 22.07 -0.15 -6.28
CA VAL A 92 22.84 -1.37 -6.58
C VAL A 92 22.89 -2.33 -5.38
N GLU A 93 22.49 -1.89 -4.19
CA GLU A 93 22.53 -2.70 -2.96
C GLU A 93 21.15 -3.26 -2.55
N GLU A 94 20.04 -2.65 -2.99
CA GLU A 94 18.68 -3.05 -2.62
C GLU A 94 18.00 -3.86 -3.75
N VAL A 95 17.50 -5.07 -3.44
CA VAL A 95 16.98 -6.05 -4.43
C VAL A 95 15.94 -5.47 -5.40
N GLY A 96 15.01 -4.67 -4.89
CA GLY A 96 13.94 -4.04 -5.68
C GLY A 96 14.38 -2.88 -6.57
N TYR A 97 15.68 -2.58 -6.61
CA TYR A 97 16.31 -1.58 -7.47
C TYR A 97 17.21 -2.20 -8.55
N ILE A 98 17.62 -3.45 -8.39
CA ILE A 98 18.39 -4.22 -9.38
C ILE A 98 17.42 -5.05 -10.24
N VAL A 99 16.59 -5.85 -9.57
CA VAL A 99 15.58 -6.70 -10.19
C VAL A 99 14.24 -5.99 -10.07
N PRO A 100 13.59 -5.63 -11.19
CA PRO A 100 12.33 -4.92 -11.14
C PRO A 100 11.25 -5.82 -10.53
N THR A 101 10.44 -5.27 -9.64
CA THR A 101 9.25 -5.96 -9.13
C THR A 101 8.20 -6.09 -10.23
N ASP A 102 7.23 -6.99 -10.07
CA ASP A 102 6.25 -7.22 -11.14
C ASP A 102 5.38 -6.00 -11.43
N VAL A 103 5.06 -5.20 -10.41
CA VAL A 103 4.41 -3.90 -10.63
C VAL A 103 5.31 -2.93 -11.37
N GLN A 104 6.63 -2.94 -11.17
CA GLN A 104 7.54 -2.08 -11.93
C GLN A 104 7.65 -2.52 -13.40
N LYS A 105 7.74 -3.83 -13.66
CA LYS A 105 7.79 -4.39 -15.02
C LYS A 105 6.55 -4.00 -15.85
N GLU A 106 5.37 -4.11 -15.26
CA GLU A 106 4.10 -3.81 -15.93
C GLU A 106 3.80 -2.30 -15.96
N ALA A 107 4.16 -1.56 -14.90
CA ALA A 107 3.84 -0.14 -14.81
C ALA A 107 4.77 0.75 -15.63
N LEU A 108 6.08 0.54 -15.59
CA LEU A 108 7.04 1.48 -16.20
C LEU A 108 6.78 1.75 -17.70
N PRO A 109 6.50 0.74 -18.55
CA PRO A 109 6.18 1.00 -19.96
C PRO A 109 4.94 1.87 -20.15
N VAL A 110 3.89 1.64 -19.35
CA VAL A 110 2.63 2.41 -19.37
C VAL A 110 2.85 3.83 -18.85
N LEU A 111 3.67 3.97 -17.80
CA LEU A 111 4.00 5.26 -17.22
C LEU A 111 4.79 6.12 -18.22
N PHE A 112 5.82 5.56 -18.84
CA PHE A 112 6.65 6.28 -19.81
C PHE A 112 5.91 6.64 -21.11
N SER A 113 4.85 5.93 -21.47
CA SER A 113 4.00 6.30 -22.62
C SER A 113 3.11 7.53 -22.36
N GLY A 114 3.15 8.12 -21.16
CA GLY A 114 2.39 9.32 -20.80
C GLY A 114 0.90 9.09 -20.54
N LEU A 115 0.46 7.83 -20.42
CA LEU A 115 -0.92 7.47 -20.13
C LEU A 115 -1.24 7.69 -18.66
N ASP A 116 -2.46 8.17 -18.38
CA ASP A 116 -2.96 8.16 -17.01
C ASP A 116 -3.06 6.71 -16.53
N CYS A 117 -2.76 6.47 -15.25
CA CYS A 117 -2.61 5.11 -14.75
C CYS A 117 -3.21 4.93 -13.34
N VAL A 118 -3.86 3.79 -13.12
CA VAL A 118 -4.19 3.29 -11.79
C VAL A 118 -3.25 2.13 -11.48
N LEU A 119 -2.32 2.35 -10.55
CA LEU A 119 -1.38 1.37 -10.03
C LEU A 119 -2.02 0.67 -8.83
N HIS A 120 -2.50 -0.55 -9.04
CA HIS A 120 -3.15 -1.36 -8.01
C HIS A 120 -2.28 -2.59 -7.70
N ALA A 121 -1.54 -2.50 -6.59
CA ALA A 121 -0.63 -3.56 -6.12
C ALA A 121 -0.37 -3.37 -4.63
N GLN A 122 -0.08 -4.45 -3.88
CA GLN A 122 0.11 -4.42 -2.42
C GLN A 122 1.18 -3.43 -1.92
N THR A 123 1.14 -3.02 -0.66
CA THR A 123 2.20 -2.22 -0.03
C THR A 123 3.54 -2.95 -0.05
N GLY A 124 4.63 -2.23 -0.29
CA GLY A 124 5.97 -2.84 -0.43
C GLY A 124 6.28 -3.37 -1.83
N SER A 125 5.31 -3.42 -2.76
CA SER A 125 5.54 -3.89 -4.13
C SER A 125 6.43 -2.99 -4.99
N GLY A 126 6.81 -1.80 -4.53
CA GLY A 126 7.67 -0.88 -5.29
C GLY A 126 6.94 0.16 -6.14
N LYS A 127 5.62 0.38 -5.93
CA LYS A 127 4.83 1.46 -6.58
C LYS A 127 5.49 2.84 -6.47
N THR A 128 6.02 3.17 -5.29
CA THR A 128 6.69 4.44 -5.02
C THR A 128 7.88 4.67 -5.95
N LEU A 129 8.71 3.65 -6.15
CA LEU A 129 9.83 3.76 -7.06
C LEU A 129 9.36 3.90 -8.51
N ALA A 130 8.33 3.15 -8.93
CA ALA A 130 7.80 3.20 -10.29
C ALA A 130 7.34 4.61 -10.70
N TYR A 131 6.51 5.27 -9.88
CA TYR A 131 6.06 6.63 -10.21
C TYR A 131 7.16 7.69 -10.02
N LEU A 132 8.13 7.47 -9.12
CA LEU A 132 9.26 8.40 -8.96
C LEU A 132 10.18 8.35 -10.18
N LEU A 133 10.47 7.16 -10.72
CA LEU A 133 11.27 7.00 -11.95
C LEU A 133 10.63 7.73 -13.12
N LEU A 134 9.30 7.64 -13.28
CA LEU A 134 8.56 8.45 -14.25
C LEU A 134 8.75 9.96 -13.99
N ILE A 135 8.61 10.42 -12.74
CA ILE A 135 8.77 11.85 -12.45
C ILE A 135 10.17 12.32 -12.84
N PHE A 136 11.22 11.55 -12.53
CA PHE A 136 12.59 11.89 -12.90
C PHE A 136 12.88 11.79 -14.41
N SER A 137 12.11 11.04 -15.19
CA SER A 137 12.27 11.00 -16.66
C SER A 137 11.72 12.25 -17.35
N VAL A 138 10.75 12.94 -16.75
CA VAL A 138 10.07 14.09 -17.38
C VAL A 138 10.40 15.45 -16.76
N VAL A 139 10.89 15.48 -15.52
CA VAL A 139 11.18 16.74 -14.82
C VAL A 139 12.48 17.35 -15.31
N ASN A 140 12.44 18.64 -15.67
CA ASN A 140 13.63 19.43 -15.99
C ASN A 140 14.11 20.21 -14.76
N ALA A 141 15.27 19.83 -14.22
CA ALA A 141 15.86 20.45 -13.03
C ALA A 141 16.29 21.91 -13.21
N GLN A 142 16.48 22.37 -14.46
CA GLN A 142 16.85 23.76 -14.77
C GLN A 142 15.66 24.71 -14.68
N ARG A 143 14.42 24.19 -14.76
CA ARG A 143 13.20 24.99 -14.69
C ARG A 143 12.73 25.12 -13.25
N SER A 144 12.78 26.35 -12.72
CA SER A 144 12.25 26.69 -11.38
C SER A 144 10.72 26.81 -11.39
N ALA A 145 10.03 25.67 -11.51
CA ALA A 145 8.59 25.57 -11.45
C ALA A 145 8.18 24.19 -10.92
N VAL A 146 7.02 24.11 -10.27
CA VAL A 146 6.44 22.82 -9.84
C VAL A 146 6.01 22.04 -11.07
N GLN A 147 6.72 20.95 -11.33
CA GLN A 147 6.52 20.08 -12.50
C GLN A 147 5.86 18.75 -12.11
N ALA A 148 6.08 18.28 -10.88
CA ALA A 148 5.43 17.09 -10.34
C ALA A 148 4.87 17.33 -8.93
N LEU A 149 3.68 16.80 -8.68
CA LEU A 149 3.01 16.83 -7.39
C LEU A 149 2.65 15.40 -6.96
N ILE A 150 3.09 15.00 -5.77
CA ILE A 150 2.71 13.74 -5.14
C ILE A 150 1.86 14.05 -3.91
N VAL A 151 0.62 13.60 -3.94
CA VAL A 151 -0.33 13.72 -2.83
C VAL A 151 -0.29 12.44 -2.02
N VAL A 152 -0.07 12.58 -0.72
CA VAL A 152 -0.07 11.47 0.24
C VAL A 152 -1.13 11.70 1.32
N PRO A 153 -1.73 10.64 1.90
CA PRO A 153 -2.67 10.77 2.99
C PRO A 153 -2.05 11.24 4.30
N THR A 154 -0.89 10.69 4.64
CA THR A 154 -0.26 10.92 5.95
C THR A 154 1.10 11.58 5.79
N ARG A 155 1.49 12.30 6.84
CA ARG A 155 2.80 12.93 6.92
C ARG A 155 3.92 11.89 6.91
N GLU A 156 3.73 10.77 7.60
CA GLU A 156 4.73 9.71 7.73
C GLU A 156 5.03 9.08 6.38
N LEU A 157 3.99 8.77 5.59
CA LEU A 157 4.16 8.33 4.21
C LEU A 157 4.84 9.42 3.38
N GLY A 158 4.42 10.68 3.52
CA GLY A 158 5.06 11.81 2.85
C GLY A 158 6.55 11.94 3.15
N MET A 159 6.97 11.71 4.38
CA MET A 159 8.39 11.69 4.75
C MET A 159 9.15 10.54 4.09
N GLN A 160 8.54 9.35 4.00
CA GLN A 160 9.14 8.20 3.31
C GLN A 160 9.33 8.47 1.83
N VAL A 161 8.27 8.91 1.15
CA VAL A 161 8.31 9.26 -0.26
C VAL A 161 9.33 10.39 -0.49
N THR A 162 9.36 11.40 0.38
CA THR A 162 10.34 12.49 0.31
C THR A 162 11.77 11.97 0.46
N LYS A 163 12.02 11.03 1.38
CA LYS A 163 13.35 10.43 1.59
C LYS A 163 13.81 9.72 0.32
N VAL A 164 12.94 8.93 -0.31
CA VAL A 164 13.26 8.24 -1.57
C VAL A 164 13.47 9.26 -2.69
N ALA A 165 12.57 10.24 -2.86
CA ALA A 165 12.69 11.27 -3.89
C ALA A 165 13.97 12.10 -3.76
N ARG A 166 14.33 12.54 -2.54
CA ARG A 166 15.60 13.24 -2.29
C ARG A 166 16.81 12.35 -2.51
N MET A 167 16.69 11.07 -2.13
CA MET A 167 17.72 10.09 -2.39
C MET A 167 17.93 9.95 -3.89
N LEU A 168 16.90 9.92 -4.74
CA LEU A 168 17.05 9.92 -6.21
C LEU A 168 17.58 11.26 -6.76
N ALA A 169 17.18 12.39 -6.18
CA ALA A 169 17.54 13.74 -6.66
C ALA A 169 18.97 14.20 -6.32
N ALA A 170 19.64 13.60 -5.33
CA ALA A 170 21.00 13.98 -4.94
C ALA A 170 22.02 13.87 -6.10
N LYS A 171 23.10 14.65 -6.05
CA LYS A 171 24.17 14.56 -7.04
C LYS A 171 25.10 13.37 -6.74
N SER A 172 25.54 12.66 -7.77
CA SER A 172 26.71 11.79 -7.65
C SER A 172 27.95 12.68 -7.56
N SER A 173 28.82 12.43 -6.58
CA SER A 173 30.00 13.24 -6.28
C SER A 173 31.06 13.27 -7.37
N GLU A 174 30.91 12.51 -8.44
CA GLU A 174 32.03 12.16 -9.33
C GLU A 174 31.94 12.72 -10.76
N LEU A 175 30.80 13.23 -11.27
CA LEU A 175 30.72 13.47 -12.73
C LEU A 175 30.04 14.73 -13.29
N GLU A 176 29.34 15.60 -12.54
CA GLU A 176 28.69 16.76 -13.19
C GLU A 176 28.68 18.01 -12.30
N SER A 177 29.67 18.90 -12.51
CA SER A 177 29.78 20.19 -11.81
C SER A 177 28.69 21.20 -12.22
N ASP A 178 28.08 21.03 -13.40
CA ASP A 178 27.28 22.11 -14.03
C ASP A 178 25.76 21.87 -14.08
N GLN A 179 25.26 20.66 -13.78
CA GLN A 179 23.81 20.42 -13.75
C GLN A 179 23.19 20.81 -12.41
N LYS A 180 22.11 21.59 -12.42
CA LYS A 180 21.36 21.96 -11.22
C LYS A 180 20.67 20.71 -10.66
N SER A 181 20.79 20.45 -9.36
CA SER A 181 20.12 19.30 -8.73
C SER A 181 18.61 19.49 -8.73
N CYS A 182 17.86 18.43 -9.02
CA CYS A 182 16.41 18.43 -8.92
C CYS A 182 15.97 18.77 -7.49
N THR A 183 15.12 19.78 -7.32
CA THR A 183 14.70 20.27 -6.00
C THR A 183 13.42 19.57 -5.55
N VAL A 184 13.46 19.01 -4.34
CA VAL A 184 12.35 18.25 -3.75
C VAL A 184 11.89 18.88 -2.43
N MET A 185 10.62 19.28 -2.38
CA MET A 185 10.01 19.89 -1.22
C MET A 185 8.91 19.02 -0.62
N ALA A 186 8.91 18.92 0.72
CA ALA A 186 7.86 18.25 1.48
C ALA A 186 6.93 19.30 2.12
N LEU A 187 5.68 19.35 1.69
CA LEU A 187 4.62 20.21 2.21
C LEU A 187 3.62 19.36 3.01
N LEU A 188 4.04 18.96 4.20
CA LEU A 188 3.28 18.05 5.07
C LEU A 188 2.69 18.81 6.25
N ASP A 189 1.55 18.33 6.76
CA ASP A 189 0.88 18.93 7.92
C ASP A 189 1.79 19.03 9.14
N GLY A 190 1.61 20.06 9.96
CA GLY A 190 2.45 20.32 11.16
C GLY A 190 3.85 20.89 10.86
N GLY A 191 4.27 21.00 9.60
CA GLY A 191 5.52 21.68 9.23
C GLY A 191 5.45 23.21 9.36
N THR A 192 6.61 23.87 9.46
CA THR A 192 6.70 25.35 9.47
C THR A 192 6.35 25.93 8.10
N LEU A 193 5.05 26.15 7.86
CA LEU A 193 4.50 26.78 6.65
C LEU A 193 5.19 28.10 6.30
N ARG A 194 5.69 28.87 7.27
CA ARG A 194 6.39 30.15 7.01
C ARG A 194 7.67 29.97 6.18
N ARG A 195 8.53 28.99 6.51
CA ARG A 195 9.78 28.71 5.76
C ARG A 195 9.49 28.18 4.36
N HIS A 196 8.44 27.39 4.23
CA HIS A 196 7.96 26.86 2.95
C HIS A 196 7.48 27.98 2.01
N LYS A 197 6.79 28.98 2.53
CA LYS A 197 6.34 30.14 1.75
C LYS A 197 7.47 30.99 1.21
N SER A 198 8.53 31.22 1.98
CA SER A 198 9.68 32.01 1.51
C SER A 198 10.42 31.27 0.41
N TRP A 199 10.62 29.95 0.56
CA TRP A 199 11.30 29.15 -0.47
C TRP A 199 10.51 29.11 -1.79
N LEU A 200 9.20 28.83 -1.73
CA LEU A 200 8.32 28.81 -2.92
C LEU A 200 8.32 30.12 -3.71
N LYS A 201 8.53 31.26 -3.05
CA LYS A 201 8.58 32.57 -3.70
C LYS A 201 9.91 32.88 -4.37
N VAL A 202 11.01 32.35 -3.84
CA VAL A 202 12.36 32.62 -4.36
C VAL A 202 12.70 31.62 -5.46
N GLU A 203 12.47 30.33 -5.20
CA GLU A 203 12.85 29.27 -6.11
C GLU A 203 11.87 28.09 -5.96
N PRO A 204 10.83 28.03 -6.80
CA PRO A 204 9.88 26.93 -6.78
C PRO A 204 10.58 25.58 -7.00
N PRO A 205 10.27 24.56 -6.17
CA PRO A 205 10.84 23.24 -6.31
C PRO A 205 10.26 22.53 -7.54
N ALA A 206 11.04 21.64 -8.14
CA ALA A 206 10.58 20.84 -9.28
C ALA A 206 9.55 19.78 -8.85
N ILE A 207 9.75 19.17 -7.68
CA ILE A 207 8.89 18.12 -7.13
C ILE A 207 8.35 18.56 -5.75
N VAL A 208 7.03 18.46 -5.57
CA VAL A 208 6.35 18.69 -4.30
C VAL A 208 5.69 17.40 -3.83
N ILE A 209 6.00 16.97 -2.60
CA ILE A 209 5.27 15.90 -1.90
C ILE A 209 4.43 16.56 -0.81
N ALA A 210 3.11 16.38 -0.82
CA ALA A 210 2.23 17.11 0.07
C ALA A 210 1.10 16.26 0.64
N THR A 211 0.69 16.59 1.87
CA THR A 211 -0.62 16.15 2.38
C THR A 211 -1.72 17.09 1.85
N LEU A 212 -2.93 16.57 1.66
CA LEU A 212 -4.03 17.34 1.05
C LEU A 212 -4.36 18.64 1.81
N GLY A 213 -4.33 18.60 3.15
CA GLY A 213 -4.64 19.76 3.99
C GLY A 213 -3.68 20.92 3.75
N SER A 214 -2.38 20.68 3.93
CA SER A 214 -1.32 21.66 3.67
C SER A 214 -1.28 22.14 2.22
N LEU A 215 -1.48 21.23 1.26
CA LEU A 215 -1.55 21.57 -0.16
C LEU A 215 -2.70 22.54 -0.47
N CYS A 216 -3.92 22.19 -0.08
CA CYS A 216 -5.09 23.04 -0.27
C CYS A 216 -4.89 24.42 0.35
N GLN A 217 -4.28 24.50 1.52
CA GLN A 217 -4.01 25.79 2.15
C GLN A 217 -3.06 26.68 1.35
N MET A 218 -2.06 26.10 0.66
CA MET A 218 -1.15 26.86 -0.20
C MET A 218 -1.79 27.27 -1.53
N LEU A 219 -2.65 26.42 -2.09
CA LEU A 219 -3.41 26.69 -3.32
C LEU A 219 -4.48 27.76 -3.09
N ASP A 220 -5.28 27.63 -2.02
CA ASP A 220 -6.33 28.58 -1.65
C ASP A 220 -5.76 29.98 -1.42
N LYS A 221 -4.51 30.08 -0.94
CA LYS A 221 -3.78 31.36 -0.73
C LYS A 221 -3.00 31.83 -1.96
N GLN A 222 -3.08 31.12 -3.09
CA GLN A 222 -2.33 31.39 -4.33
C GLN A 222 -0.81 31.50 -4.14
N ILE A 223 -0.26 30.81 -3.14
CA ILE A 223 1.18 30.79 -2.86
C ILE A 223 1.87 29.76 -3.74
N LEU A 224 1.21 28.62 -3.96
CA LEU A 224 1.66 27.57 -4.85
C LEU A 224 0.88 27.66 -6.16
N LYS A 225 1.59 27.64 -7.29
CA LYS A 225 0.99 27.58 -8.62
C LYS A 225 1.33 26.23 -9.27
N LEU A 226 0.36 25.64 -9.96
CA LEU A 226 0.49 24.33 -10.60
C LEU A 226 0.47 24.42 -12.13
N ASP A 227 0.71 25.60 -12.70
CA ASP A 227 0.57 25.87 -14.14
C ASP A 227 1.54 25.03 -15.00
N ALA A 228 2.71 24.69 -14.45
CA ALA A 228 3.75 23.89 -15.11
C ALA A 228 3.71 22.40 -14.72
N MET A 229 2.73 21.97 -13.92
CA MET A 229 2.64 20.60 -13.41
C MET A 229 2.25 19.65 -14.55
N SER A 230 3.14 18.72 -14.86
CA SER A 230 2.96 17.68 -15.88
C SER A 230 2.64 16.31 -15.31
N VAL A 231 2.95 16.05 -14.03
CA VAL A 231 2.65 14.77 -13.37
C VAL A 231 1.96 15.02 -12.03
N LEU A 232 0.83 14.34 -11.82
CA LEU A 232 0.11 14.30 -10.54
C LEU A 232 0.00 12.85 -10.08
N VAL A 233 0.56 12.55 -8.92
CA VAL A 233 0.42 11.26 -8.25
C VAL A 233 -0.46 11.42 -7.02
N ILE A 234 -1.37 10.48 -6.81
CA ILE A 234 -2.16 10.35 -5.59
C ILE A 234 -1.87 8.96 -5.03
N ASP A 235 -1.12 8.91 -3.93
CA ASP A 235 -0.70 7.68 -3.28
C ASP A 235 -1.65 7.30 -2.13
N GLU A 236 -1.77 6.01 -1.83
CA GLU A 236 -2.73 5.44 -0.87
C GLU A 236 -4.14 6.04 -1.00
N VAL A 237 -4.69 5.96 -2.22
CA VAL A 237 -6.00 6.52 -2.56
C VAL A 237 -7.13 5.90 -1.73
N ASP A 238 -7.04 4.62 -1.40
CA ASP A 238 -7.99 3.95 -0.49
C ASP A 238 -8.17 4.71 0.82
N PHE A 239 -7.07 5.18 1.40
CA PHE A 239 -7.10 5.93 2.64
C PHE A 239 -7.78 7.28 2.47
N LEU A 240 -7.46 8.02 1.40
CA LEU A 240 -8.03 9.35 1.13
C LEU A 240 -9.56 9.31 0.93
N PHE A 241 -10.12 8.13 0.64
CA PHE A 241 -11.56 7.94 0.46
C PHE A 241 -12.30 7.59 1.76
N ASN A 242 -11.58 7.35 2.87
CA ASN A 242 -12.20 7.07 4.17
C ASN A 242 -12.85 8.32 4.79
N SER A 243 -12.33 9.52 4.49
CA SER A 243 -12.85 10.78 5.03
C SER A 243 -13.55 11.62 3.97
N SER A 244 -14.80 12.02 4.24
CA SER A 244 -15.59 12.87 3.33
C SER A 244 -14.92 14.22 3.06
N LYS A 245 -14.19 14.76 4.05
CA LYS A 245 -13.43 16.01 3.92
C LYS A 245 -12.26 15.85 2.95
N GLU A 246 -11.52 14.76 3.04
CA GLU A 246 -10.39 14.46 2.15
C GLU A 246 -10.88 14.24 0.72
N VAL A 247 -11.95 13.48 0.54
CA VAL A 247 -12.60 13.30 -0.78
C VAL A 247 -13.00 14.63 -1.40
N SER A 248 -13.59 15.55 -0.62
CA SER A 248 -13.99 16.86 -1.14
C SER A 248 -12.78 17.71 -1.56
N SER A 249 -11.70 17.66 -0.78
CA SER A 249 -10.45 18.38 -1.05
C SER A 249 -9.74 17.81 -2.28
N LEU A 250 -9.71 16.48 -2.41
CA LEU A 250 -9.14 15.77 -3.54
C LEU A 250 -9.89 16.08 -4.83
N LYS A 251 -11.23 16.08 -4.79
CA LYS A 251 -12.06 16.51 -5.93
C LYS A 251 -11.72 17.92 -6.38
N ARG A 252 -11.61 18.86 -5.43
CA ARG A 252 -11.24 20.25 -5.71
C ARG A 252 -9.84 20.37 -6.34
N LEU A 253 -8.87 19.59 -5.87
CA LEU A 253 -7.54 19.51 -6.49
C LEU A 253 -7.62 19.03 -7.95
N LEU A 254 -8.35 17.95 -8.20
CA LEU A 254 -8.42 17.28 -9.49
C LEU A 254 -9.20 18.07 -10.55
N THR A 255 -10.19 18.87 -10.14
CA THR A 255 -11.10 19.58 -11.07
C THR A 255 -10.90 21.08 -11.10
N THR A 256 -10.55 21.72 -9.98
CA THR A 256 -10.43 23.19 -9.90
C THR A 256 -8.98 23.65 -10.07
N TYR A 257 -8.04 23.00 -9.38
CA TYR A 257 -6.64 23.46 -9.33
C TYR A 257 -5.74 22.89 -10.42
N SER A 258 -6.19 21.87 -11.13
CA SER A 258 -5.37 21.21 -12.15
C SER A 258 -6.22 20.84 -13.38
N SER A 259 -5.70 21.14 -14.57
CA SER A 259 -6.33 20.76 -15.84
C SER A 259 -5.87 19.38 -16.31
N ILE A 260 -6.82 18.53 -16.69
CA ILE A 260 -6.56 17.15 -17.14
C ILE A 260 -5.74 17.08 -18.44
N LYS A 261 -5.79 18.15 -19.26
CA LYS A 261 -5.11 18.20 -20.57
C LYS A 261 -3.61 18.39 -20.45
N ASN A 262 -3.15 18.95 -19.33
CA ASN A 262 -1.77 19.39 -19.17
C ASN A 262 -0.94 18.44 -18.28
N ARG A 263 -1.53 17.32 -17.84
CA ARG A 263 -0.88 16.40 -16.90
C ARG A 263 -1.11 14.93 -17.25
N GLN A 264 -0.25 14.09 -16.73
CA GLN A 264 -0.46 12.67 -16.51
C GLN A 264 -0.91 12.47 -15.05
N THR A 265 -2.01 11.74 -14.85
CA THR A 265 -2.55 11.46 -13.50
C THR A 265 -2.32 9.99 -13.14
N ILE A 266 -1.75 9.75 -11.95
CA ILE A 266 -1.44 8.42 -11.45
C ILE A 266 -2.10 8.23 -10.09
N PHE A 267 -2.97 7.23 -9.99
CA PHE A 267 -3.54 6.79 -8.71
C PHE A 267 -2.80 5.54 -8.26
N ALA A 268 -2.15 5.57 -7.11
CA ALA A 268 -1.48 4.41 -6.52
C ALA A 268 -2.23 3.97 -5.26
N SER A 269 -2.56 2.69 -5.18
CA SER A 269 -3.23 2.14 -4.00
C SER A 269 -2.89 0.66 -3.80
N ALA A 270 -2.85 0.25 -2.54
CA ALA A 270 -2.73 -1.15 -2.15
C ALA A 270 -4.03 -1.93 -2.37
N SER A 271 -5.17 -1.26 -2.21
CA SER A 271 -6.49 -1.83 -2.38
C SER A 271 -7.41 -0.83 -3.04
N ILE A 272 -8.25 -1.29 -3.97
CA ILE A 272 -9.35 -0.47 -4.50
C ILE A 272 -10.59 -1.38 -4.60
N PRO A 273 -11.48 -1.35 -3.59
CA PRO A 273 -12.75 -2.05 -3.68
C PRO A 273 -13.49 -1.61 -4.94
N GLN A 274 -13.97 -2.58 -5.72
CA GLN A 274 -14.61 -2.30 -7.01
C GLN A 274 -13.74 -1.44 -7.95
N HIS A 275 -12.44 -1.75 -8.07
CA HIS A 275 -11.48 -1.01 -8.92
C HIS A 275 -12.01 -0.62 -10.32
N ARG A 276 -12.81 -1.47 -10.98
CA ARG A 276 -13.45 -1.14 -12.27
C ARG A 276 -14.41 0.04 -12.17
N ARG A 277 -15.20 0.09 -11.09
CA ARG A 277 -16.10 1.21 -10.80
C ARG A 277 -15.30 2.47 -10.47
N PHE A 278 -14.23 2.33 -9.69
CA PHE A 278 -13.33 3.45 -9.41
C PHE A 278 -12.75 4.06 -10.69
N ILE A 279 -12.25 3.24 -11.62
CA ILE A 279 -11.74 3.69 -12.93
C ILE A 279 -12.85 4.40 -13.71
N TYR A 280 -14.06 3.83 -13.75
CA TYR A 280 -15.20 4.47 -14.39
C TYR A 280 -15.49 5.86 -13.77
N ASP A 281 -15.47 5.96 -12.45
CA ASP A 281 -15.69 7.23 -11.75
C ASP A 281 -14.55 8.24 -12.00
N CYS A 282 -13.29 7.80 -12.08
CA CYS A 282 -12.15 8.64 -12.49
C CYS A 282 -12.37 9.29 -13.86
N ILE A 283 -12.87 8.53 -14.84
CA ILE A 283 -13.15 9.02 -16.19
C ILE A 283 -14.36 9.97 -16.16
N GLN A 284 -15.48 9.54 -15.57
CA GLN A 284 -16.72 10.33 -15.53
C GLN A 284 -16.55 11.67 -14.82
N GLN A 285 -15.79 11.69 -13.73
CA GLN A 285 -15.52 12.90 -12.95
C GLN A 285 -14.37 13.73 -13.54
N LYS A 286 -13.80 13.32 -14.68
CA LYS A 286 -12.69 13.99 -15.38
C LYS A 286 -11.44 14.12 -14.50
N TRP A 287 -11.17 13.11 -13.67
CA TRP A 287 -9.94 13.02 -12.89
C TRP A 287 -8.78 12.46 -13.73
N THR A 288 -9.11 11.54 -14.65
CA THR A 288 -8.19 10.97 -15.64
C THR A 288 -8.73 11.11 -17.07
N LYS A 289 -7.83 11.02 -18.05
CA LYS A 289 -8.16 10.88 -19.47
C LYS A 289 -8.96 9.59 -19.70
N ALA A 290 -9.67 9.53 -20.83
CA ALA A 290 -10.54 8.41 -21.17
C ALA A 290 -9.78 7.10 -21.41
N ASN A 291 -8.52 7.18 -21.84
CA ASN A 291 -7.62 6.05 -22.09
C ASN A 291 -6.75 5.68 -20.89
N VAL A 292 -7.26 5.86 -19.67
CA VAL A 292 -6.56 5.46 -18.44
C VAL A 292 -6.27 3.96 -18.44
N SER A 293 -5.03 3.60 -18.11
CA SER A 293 -4.59 2.22 -17.97
C SER A 293 -4.71 1.75 -16.52
N HIS A 294 -5.06 0.48 -16.32
CA HIS A 294 -5.12 -0.13 -14.99
C HIS A 294 -4.08 -1.23 -14.89
N VAL A 295 -2.99 -0.94 -14.19
CA VAL A 295 -1.96 -1.92 -13.88
C VAL A 295 -2.35 -2.59 -12.57
N HIS A 296 -2.90 -3.79 -12.71
CA HIS A 296 -3.40 -4.57 -11.58
C HIS A 296 -2.56 -5.81 -11.41
N ILE A 297 -1.67 -5.77 -10.43
CA ILE A 297 -0.93 -6.96 -10.03
C ILE A 297 -1.78 -7.65 -8.97
N ASN A 298 -2.56 -8.64 -9.43
CA ASN A 298 -3.29 -9.54 -8.57
C ASN A 298 -2.29 -10.30 -7.71
N ALA A 299 -2.07 -9.83 -6.49
CA ALA A 299 -1.41 -10.60 -5.48
C ALA A 299 -2.45 -11.54 -4.85
N VAL A 300 -2.77 -12.61 -5.56
CA VAL A 300 -3.02 -13.86 -4.86
C VAL A 300 -1.72 -14.65 -4.92
N GLU A 301 -0.63 -13.99 -4.56
CA GLU A 301 0.55 -14.69 -4.10
C GLU A 301 0.29 -15.01 -2.62
N PRO A 302 0.62 -16.23 -2.17
CA PRO A 302 0.49 -16.57 -0.76
C PRO A 302 1.25 -15.55 0.08
N MET A 303 0.72 -15.24 1.27
CA MET A 303 1.41 -14.40 2.24
C MET A 303 2.88 -14.86 2.38
N PRO A 304 3.83 -13.92 2.54
CA PRO A 304 5.24 -14.27 2.68
C PRO A 304 5.44 -15.44 3.63
N SER A 305 6.22 -16.45 3.22
CA SER A 305 6.39 -17.70 3.98
C SER A 305 7.03 -17.51 5.37
N CYS A 306 7.58 -16.33 5.64
CA CYS A 306 8.08 -15.93 6.95
C CYS A 306 6.98 -15.50 7.93
N LEU A 307 5.74 -15.32 7.46
CA LEU A 307 4.59 -14.91 8.26
C LEU A 307 3.79 -16.11 8.75
N TYR A 308 3.72 -16.23 10.06
CA TYR A 308 2.94 -17.25 10.76
C TYR A 308 1.68 -16.59 11.34
N HIS A 309 0.53 -17.10 10.93
CA HIS A 309 -0.76 -16.58 11.33
C HIS A 309 -1.33 -17.44 12.45
N ARG A 310 -1.74 -16.81 13.54
CA ARG A 310 -2.27 -17.48 14.73
C ARG A 310 -3.56 -16.80 15.19
N PHE A 311 -4.43 -17.53 15.89
CA PHE A 311 -5.56 -16.91 16.58
C PHE A 311 -5.80 -17.56 17.94
N VAL A 312 -6.46 -16.82 18.82
CA VAL A 312 -6.97 -17.32 20.10
C VAL A 312 -8.44 -16.92 20.23
N ILE A 313 -9.26 -17.86 20.70
CA ILE A 313 -10.67 -17.63 20.98
C ILE A 313 -10.82 -17.29 22.46
N CYS A 314 -11.34 -16.10 22.78
CA CYS A 314 -11.62 -15.70 24.16
C CYS A 314 -12.90 -14.87 24.28
N GLY A 315 -13.44 -14.75 25.50
CA GLY A 315 -14.53 -13.83 25.79
C GLY A 315 -14.10 -12.36 25.66
N LYS A 316 -15.04 -11.46 25.36
CA LYS A 316 -14.76 -10.00 25.26
C LYS A 316 -14.12 -9.42 26.52
N ARG A 317 -14.52 -9.92 27.69
CA ARG A 317 -14.00 -9.48 29.00
C ARG A 317 -12.56 -9.97 29.25
N GLU A 318 -12.18 -11.07 28.63
CA GLU A 318 -10.89 -11.75 28.81
C GLU A 318 -9.84 -11.30 27.80
N ARG A 319 -10.19 -10.46 26.81
CA ARG A 319 -9.25 -10.01 25.77
C ARG A 319 -8.00 -9.33 26.34
N HIS A 320 -8.16 -8.53 27.40
CA HIS A 320 -7.05 -7.82 28.04
C HIS A 320 -6.06 -8.80 28.72
N SER A 321 -6.56 -9.75 29.50
CA SER A 321 -5.73 -10.78 30.14
C SER A 321 -5.10 -11.73 29.11
N THR A 322 -5.84 -12.06 28.06
CA THR A 322 -5.37 -12.88 26.93
C THR A 322 -4.19 -12.21 26.22
N LEU A 323 -4.31 -10.91 25.90
CA LEU A 323 -3.22 -10.16 25.29
C LEU A 323 -1.99 -10.10 26.21
N LEU A 324 -2.18 -9.87 27.52
CA LEU A 324 -1.07 -9.85 28.47
C LEU A 324 -0.34 -11.20 28.49
N HIS A 325 -1.08 -12.31 28.51
CA HIS A 325 -0.49 -13.65 28.47
C HIS A 325 0.29 -13.90 27.17
N LEU A 326 -0.26 -13.50 26.02
CA LEU A 326 0.43 -13.58 24.72
C LEU A 326 1.73 -12.76 24.68
N LEU A 327 1.71 -11.54 25.24
CA LEU A 327 2.92 -10.70 25.30
C LEU A 327 4.00 -11.30 26.19
N GLN A 328 3.60 -11.95 27.29
CA GLN A 328 4.53 -12.63 28.21
C GLN A 328 5.11 -13.91 27.61
N SER A 329 4.30 -14.68 26.89
CA SER A 329 4.71 -15.95 26.29
C SER A 329 5.57 -15.76 25.04
N ASP A 330 5.18 -14.85 24.14
CA ASP A 330 5.92 -14.56 22.91
C ASP A 330 7.19 -13.72 23.18
N ALA A 331 7.21 -12.94 24.27
CA ALA A 331 8.29 -12.03 24.65
C ALA A 331 8.86 -11.22 23.47
N PRO A 332 8.02 -10.47 22.72
CA PRO A 332 8.42 -9.89 21.45
C PRO A 332 9.43 -8.75 21.64
N GLN A 333 10.48 -8.73 20.82
CA GLN A 333 11.41 -7.59 20.77
C GLN A 333 10.70 -6.32 20.29
N SER A 334 9.88 -6.45 19.25
CA SER A 334 9.20 -5.33 18.58
C SER A 334 7.83 -5.76 18.08
N ALA A 335 6.77 -5.14 18.59
CA ALA A 335 5.40 -5.52 18.29
C ALA A 335 4.48 -4.32 18.03
N ILE A 336 3.44 -4.54 17.23
CA ILE A 336 2.33 -3.60 17.03
C ILE A 336 1.04 -4.27 17.46
N ILE A 337 0.31 -3.63 18.38
CA ILE A 337 -1.02 -4.01 18.82
C ILE A 337 -2.03 -3.10 18.11
N PHE A 338 -2.86 -3.70 17.26
CA PHE A 338 -3.94 -3.02 16.58
C PHE A 338 -5.24 -3.12 17.36
N ILE A 339 -5.81 -1.95 17.64
CA ILE A 339 -7.12 -1.80 18.29
C ILE A 339 -8.10 -1.09 17.35
N GLY A 340 -9.39 -1.40 17.50
CA GLY A 340 -10.47 -0.82 16.71
C GLY A 340 -10.58 0.68 16.91
N GLU A 341 -11.00 1.37 15.85
CA GLU A 341 -11.28 2.80 15.88
C GLU A 341 -12.39 3.14 16.90
N GLN A 342 -12.21 4.24 17.62
CA GLN A 342 -13.27 4.76 18.47
C GLN A 342 -14.41 5.32 17.61
N SER A 343 -15.64 4.89 17.88
CA SER A 343 -16.80 5.42 17.15
C SER A 343 -17.01 6.92 17.40
N GLU A 344 -17.48 7.65 16.39
CA GLU A 344 -17.80 9.08 16.50
C GLU A 344 -18.80 9.40 17.62
N LYS A 345 -19.73 8.48 17.90
CA LYS A 345 -20.67 8.61 19.02
C LYS A 345 -19.94 8.59 20.36
N SER A 346 -18.98 7.67 20.50
CA SER A 346 -18.14 7.53 21.68
C SER A 346 -17.20 8.73 21.86
N LYS A 347 -16.61 9.25 20.77
CA LYS A 347 -15.82 10.49 20.77
C LYS A 347 -16.63 11.67 21.30
N LYS A 348 -17.85 11.87 20.75
CA LYS A 348 -18.74 12.97 21.17
C LYS A 348 -19.25 12.84 22.60
N ALA A 349 -19.37 11.62 23.11
CA ALA A 349 -19.76 11.35 24.49
C ALA A 349 -18.62 11.61 25.51
N GLY A 350 -17.40 11.91 25.04
CA GLY A 350 -16.24 12.12 25.91
C GLY A 350 -15.69 10.83 26.52
N ASN A 351 -16.03 9.67 25.95
CA ASN A 351 -15.48 8.41 26.41
C ASN A 351 -13.97 8.35 26.09
N VAL A 352 -13.22 7.74 27.01
CA VAL A 352 -11.78 7.52 26.83
C VAL A 352 -11.53 6.67 25.58
N PRO A 353 -10.50 6.98 24.76
CA PRO A 353 -10.14 6.16 23.62
C PRO A 353 -9.79 4.72 24.03
N PRO A 354 -10.16 3.71 23.22
CA PRO A 354 -9.80 2.32 23.50
C PRO A 354 -8.29 2.10 23.61
N THR A 355 -7.49 2.84 22.84
CA THR A 355 -6.03 2.86 22.91
C THR A 355 -5.57 3.16 24.33
N THR A 356 -6.01 4.29 24.89
CA THR A 356 -5.64 4.78 26.22
C THR A 356 -6.00 3.78 27.31
N LEU A 357 -7.21 3.21 27.26
CA LEU A 357 -7.66 2.20 28.23
C LEU A 357 -6.76 0.96 28.23
N LEU A 358 -6.38 0.47 27.04
CA LEU A 358 -5.50 -0.68 26.93
C LEU A 358 -4.11 -0.38 27.50
N ILE A 359 -3.60 0.83 27.28
CA ILE A 359 -2.29 1.23 27.81
C ILE A 359 -2.30 1.36 29.32
N GLU A 360 -3.34 1.95 29.90
CA GLU A 360 -3.50 2.03 31.35
C GLU A 360 -3.53 0.63 31.96
N PHE A 361 -4.27 -0.30 31.35
CA PHE A 361 -4.28 -1.70 31.75
C PHE A 361 -2.88 -2.34 31.67
N LEU A 362 -2.18 -2.18 30.54
CA LEU A 362 -0.84 -2.76 30.36
C LEU A 362 0.18 -2.15 31.33
N LYS A 363 0.14 -0.83 31.57
CA LYS A 363 1.02 -0.15 32.53
C LYS A 363 0.74 -0.60 33.97
N ALA A 364 -0.52 -0.71 34.35
CA ALA A 364 -0.91 -1.17 35.69
C ALA A 364 -0.53 -2.64 35.92
N SER A 365 -0.52 -3.45 34.86
CA SER A 365 -0.21 -4.87 34.92
C SER A 365 1.29 -5.18 34.78
N ASN A 366 2.15 -4.19 34.52
CA ASN A 366 3.54 -4.42 34.14
C ASN A 366 4.56 -4.20 35.26
N GLY A 367 5.29 -5.29 35.57
CA GLY A 367 6.60 -5.29 36.22
C GLY A 367 7.76 -5.70 35.29
N GLY A 368 7.59 -5.75 33.95
CA GLY A 368 8.68 -6.21 33.07
C GLY A 368 8.51 -6.14 31.53
N CYS A 369 7.48 -5.52 30.96
CA CYS A 369 7.41 -5.37 29.49
C CYS A 369 8.34 -4.27 28.95
N PRO A 370 8.74 -4.34 27.66
CA PRO A 370 9.41 -3.24 26.97
C PRO A 370 8.58 -1.94 27.01
N GLU A 371 9.26 -0.82 26.77
CA GLU A 371 8.65 0.52 26.77
C GLU A 371 7.41 0.56 25.85
N ILE A 372 6.25 0.84 26.45
CA ILE A 372 4.98 0.92 25.73
C ILE A 372 4.89 2.29 25.08
N VAL A 373 4.86 2.29 23.75
CA VAL A 373 4.70 3.50 22.94
C VAL A 373 3.33 3.50 22.29
N VAL A 374 2.76 4.68 22.18
CA VAL A 374 1.38 4.88 21.79
C VAL A 374 1.36 5.74 20.54
N LEU A 375 0.55 5.35 19.55
CA LEU A 375 0.23 6.20 18.42
C LEU A 375 -1.29 6.31 18.31
N GLU A 376 -1.81 7.46 18.74
CA GLU A 376 -3.22 7.83 18.55
C GLU A 376 -3.35 8.73 17.32
N GLU A 377 -4.56 8.79 16.77
CA GLU A 377 -4.90 9.62 15.61
C GLU A 377 -4.73 11.12 15.91
N ASP A 378 -5.16 11.54 17.10
CA ASP A 378 -5.18 12.96 17.51
C ASP A 378 -3.88 13.42 18.17
N MET A 379 -2.85 12.56 18.24
CA MET A 379 -1.55 12.94 18.79
C MET A 379 -0.96 14.12 18.02
N ASN A 380 -0.46 15.11 18.75
CA ASN A 380 0.17 16.24 18.11
C ASN A 380 1.47 15.80 17.41
N PHE A 381 1.82 16.52 16.36
CA PHE A 381 2.93 16.17 15.48
C PHE A 381 4.27 15.98 16.24
N ASN A 382 4.62 16.89 17.13
CA ASN A 382 5.91 16.84 17.83
C ASN A 382 5.99 15.65 18.78
N GLN A 383 4.90 15.36 19.50
CA GLN A 383 4.79 14.20 20.37
C GLN A 383 4.92 12.90 19.56
N ARG A 384 4.18 12.80 18.46
CA ARG A 384 4.22 11.63 17.57
C ARG A 384 5.63 11.36 17.01
N ALA A 385 6.34 12.42 16.62
CA ALA A 385 7.71 12.32 16.12
C ALA A 385 8.72 11.92 17.22
N ALA A 386 8.56 12.45 18.42
CA ALA A 386 9.37 12.07 19.58
C ALA A 386 9.17 10.58 19.90
N SER A 387 7.92 10.15 20.07
CA SER A 387 7.55 8.75 20.33
C SER A 387 8.14 7.80 19.28
N LEU A 388 8.04 8.11 17.99
CA LEU A 388 8.64 7.29 16.93
C LEU A 388 10.17 7.29 16.92
N THR A 389 10.80 8.35 17.42
CA THR A 389 12.27 8.44 17.51
C THR A 389 12.77 7.63 18.70
N ASP A 390 12.06 7.69 19.83
CA ASP A 390 12.39 6.94 21.05
C ASP A 390 12.26 5.44 20.79
N VAL A 391 11.18 5.02 20.10
CA VAL A 391 10.99 3.64 19.59
C VAL A 391 12.19 3.12 18.81
N LYS A 392 12.80 3.96 17.96
CA LYS A 392 13.93 3.55 17.11
C LYS A 392 15.24 3.44 17.90
N ARG A 393 15.35 4.09 19.06
CA ARG A 393 16.57 4.08 19.88
C ARG A 393 16.56 2.97 20.93
N ALA A 394 15.39 2.54 21.38
CA ALA A 394 15.23 1.64 22.52
C ALA A 394 15.59 0.16 22.27
N GLY A 395 15.93 -0.24 21.02
CA GLY A 395 16.28 -1.63 20.70
C GLY A 395 15.12 -2.64 20.73
N GLY A 396 13.91 -2.17 21.09
CA GLY A 396 12.64 -2.90 21.10
C GLY A 396 11.49 -1.93 21.41
N TYR A 397 10.25 -2.31 21.06
CA TYR A 397 9.08 -1.46 21.32
C TYR A 397 7.78 -2.26 21.35
N LEU A 398 6.82 -1.79 22.14
CA LEU A 398 5.42 -2.23 22.06
C LEU A 398 4.55 -1.06 21.62
N LEU A 399 4.10 -1.07 20.36
CA LEU A 399 3.32 0.02 19.78
C LEU A 399 1.82 -0.29 19.82
N VAL A 400 1.01 0.55 20.46
CA VAL A 400 -0.46 0.46 20.40
C VAL A 400 -1.02 1.51 19.42
N ALA A 401 -1.78 1.08 18.41
CA ALA A 401 -2.31 1.97 17.36
C ALA A 401 -3.63 1.50 16.73
N THR A 402 -4.40 2.42 16.15
CA THR A 402 -5.49 2.12 15.21
C THR A 402 -4.96 1.92 13.79
N ASP A 403 -5.78 1.36 12.89
CA ASP A 403 -5.43 1.24 11.46
C ASP A 403 -5.03 2.58 10.84
N ILE A 404 -5.75 3.64 11.21
CA ILE A 404 -5.51 5.01 10.73
C ILE A 404 -4.18 5.53 11.30
N ALA A 405 -3.97 5.39 12.61
CA ALA A 405 -2.77 5.88 13.27
C ALA A 405 -1.49 5.14 12.86
N ALA A 406 -1.58 3.88 12.41
CA ALA A 406 -0.42 3.11 11.95
C ALA A 406 -0.07 3.33 10.47
N ARG A 407 -0.91 4.02 9.70
CA ARG A 407 -0.67 4.26 8.26
C ARG A 407 0.55 5.13 8.04
N GLY A 408 1.36 4.78 7.05
CA GLY A 408 2.66 5.41 6.80
C GLY A 408 3.71 5.18 7.91
N VAL A 409 3.44 4.43 8.99
CA VAL A 409 4.49 4.07 9.95
C VAL A 409 5.35 2.95 9.35
N ASP A 410 6.67 3.17 9.29
CA ASP A 410 7.65 2.20 8.79
C ASP A 410 8.64 1.83 9.90
N LEU A 411 8.41 0.64 10.44
CA LEU A 411 9.17 0.03 11.50
C LEU A 411 9.57 -1.39 11.04
N PRO A 412 10.68 -1.51 10.28
CA PRO A 412 11.04 -2.77 9.63
C PRO A 412 11.45 -3.88 10.61
N GLU A 413 11.80 -3.52 11.85
CA GLU A 413 12.15 -4.47 12.92
C GLU A 413 10.91 -5.07 13.62
N THR A 414 9.69 -4.75 13.18
CA THR A 414 8.48 -5.35 13.74
C THR A 414 8.50 -6.86 13.49
N THR A 415 8.41 -7.65 14.56
CA THR A 415 8.36 -9.11 14.50
C THR A 415 6.94 -9.62 14.74
N HIS A 416 6.19 -8.98 15.64
CA HIS A 416 4.87 -9.42 16.05
C HIS A 416 3.77 -8.39 15.76
N ILE A 417 2.64 -8.86 15.24
CA ILE A 417 1.42 -8.10 15.09
C ILE A 417 0.34 -8.76 15.94
N TYR A 418 -0.28 -8.00 16.84
CA TYR A 418 -1.44 -8.45 17.61
C TYR A 418 -2.68 -7.71 17.12
N ASN A 419 -3.64 -8.43 16.56
CA ASN A 419 -4.98 -7.88 16.32
C ASN A 419 -5.78 -8.05 17.60
N PHE A 420 -5.79 -7.01 18.46
CA PHE A 420 -6.62 -7.00 19.66
C PHE A 420 -8.10 -6.95 19.30
N ASP A 421 -8.42 -6.18 18.26
CA ASP A 421 -9.69 -6.26 17.55
C ASP A 421 -9.45 -6.81 16.15
N LEU A 422 -10.25 -7.77 15.72
CA LEU A 422 -10.20 -8.30 14.36
C LEU A 422 -10.46 -7.16 13.34
N PRO A 423 -9.65 -7.03 12.27
CA PRO A 423 -9.87 -6.01 11.25
C PRO A 423 -11.21 -6.18 10.54
N LYS A 424 -11.74 -5.09 9.98
CA LYS A 424 -13.06 -5.02 9.36
C LYS A 424 -13.18 -5.88 8.09
N ASP A 425 -12.07 -6.08 7.37
CA ASP A 425 -12.01 -6.84 6.13
C ASP A 425 -10.60 -7.44 5.90
N ALA A 426 -10.50 -8.32 4.89
CA ALA A 426 -9.26 -8.99 4.52
C ALA A 426 -8.17 -8.00 4.07
N VAL A 427 -8.55 -6.90 3.42
CA VAL A 427 -7.63 -5.84 3.00
C VAL A 427 -6.93 -5.22 4.21
N ASN A 428 -7.68 -4.85 5.24
CA ASN A 428 -7.10 -4.29 6.46
C ASN A 428 -6.26 -5.33 7.20
N TYR A 429 -6.68 -6.60 7.21
CA TYR A 429 -5.85 -7.69 7.74
C TYR A 429 -4.48 -7.75 7.05
N LEU A 430 -4.48 -7.76 5.71
CA LEU A 430 -3.27 -7.75 4.89
C LEU A 430 -2.41 -6.51 5.18
N HIS A 431 -3.02 -5.33 5.33
CA HIS A 431 -2.29 -4.10 5.66
C HIS A 431 -1.62 -4.13 7.04
N ARG A 432 -2.27 -4.76 8.03
CA ARG A 432 -1.70 -4.96 9.37
C ARG A 432 -0.58 -5.99 9.33
N ALA A 433 -0.80 -7.14 8.70
CA ALA A 433 0.20 -8.19 8.53
C ALA A 433 1.43 -7.69 7.78
N GLY A 434 1.24 -6.87 6.74
CA GLY A 434 2.33 -6.22 5.99
C GLY A 434 3.12 -5.15 6.76
N ARG A 435 2.91 -4.98 8.07
CA ARG A 435 3.78 -4.17 8.96
C ARG A 435 4.92 -4.96 9.57
N THR A 436 4.85 -6.30 9.53
CA THR A 436 5.93 -7.20 9.91
C THR A 436 6.55 -7.85 8.65
N GLY A 437 7.67 -8.55 8.79
CA GLY A 437 8.33 -9.26 7.67
C GLY A 437 8.91 -8.33 6.59
N ARG A 438 9.21 -7.07 6.91
CA ARG A 438 9.71 -6.07 5.96
C ARG A 438 11.23 -6.08 5.78
N LYS A 439 11.97 -6.77 6.64
CA LYS A 439 13.43 -6.85 6.56
C LYS A 439 13.82 -7.86 5.47
N PRO A 440 14.43 -7.43 4.36
CA PRO A 440 14.84 -8.36 3.31
C PRO A 440 15.89 -9.32 3.86
N PHE A 441 15.82 -10.59 3.46
CA PHE A 441 16.76 -11.65 3.86
C PHE A 441 16.81 -11.94 5.37
N SER A 442 15.77 -11.57 6.11
CA SER A 442 15.66 -11.91 7.53
C SER A 442 15.06 -13.30 7.69
N ASP A 443 15.77 -14.19 8.39
CA ASP A 443 15.26 -15.52 8.77
C ASP A 443 14.33 -15.48 9.99
N SER A 444 14.13 -14.30 10.59
CA SER A 444 13.26 -14.11 11.74
C SER A 444 11.82 -14.49 11.42
N LYS A 445 11.28 -15.45 12.18
CA LYS A 445 9.86 -15.78 12.17
C LYS A 445 9.05 -14.57 12.62
N CYS A 446 8.06 -14.21 11.82
CA CYS A 446 7.19 -13.08 12.07
C CYS A 446 5.79 -13.61 12.34
N PHE A 447 5.12 -13.07 13.37
CA PHE A 447 3.83 -13.60 13.83
C PHE A 447 2.72 -12.57 13.71
N VAL A 448 1.55 -13.02 13.24
CA VAL A 448 0.31 -12.24 13.23
C VAL A 448 -0.71 -12.99 14.05
N THR A 449 -0.99 -12.51 15.26
CA THR A 449 -1.88 -13.18 16.22
C THR A 449 -3.18 -12.40 16.37
N SER A 450 -4.30 -13.04 16.10
CA SER A 450 -5.63 -12.41 16.23
C SER A 450 -6.36 -12.90 17.47
N ILE A 451 -6.81 -11.97 18.31
CA ILE A 451 -7.68 -12.25 19.44
C ILE A 451 -9.12 -12.11 18.96
N ILE A 452 -9.84 -13.23 18.92
CA ILE A 452 -11.19 -13.30 18.37
C ILE A 452 -12.19 -13.83 19.40
N THR A 453 -13.47 -13.50 19.20
CA THR A 453 -14.56 -14.23 19.85
C THR A 453 -14.94 -15.44 18.99
N SER A 454 -15.72 -16.38 19.56
CA SER A 454 -16.25 -17.52 18.81
C SER A 454 -17.10 -17.08 17.61
N GLU A 455 -17.80 -15.94 17.72
CA GLU A 455 -18.59 -15.35 16.63
C GLU A 455 -17.70 -14.77 15.53
N GLU A 456 -16.48 -14.31 15.83
CA GLU A 456 -15.59 -13.71 14.84
C GLU A 456 -14.81 -14.77 14.02
N ARG A 457 -14.86 -16.06 14.41
CA ARG A 457 -14.16 -17.15 13.71
C ARG A 457 -14.54 -17.27 12.24
N PHE A 458 -15.82 -17.08 11.90
CA PHE A 458 -16.27 -17.13 10.50
C PHE A 458 -15.70 -15.97 9.68
N VAL A 459 -15.52 -14.80 10.30
CA VAL A 459 -14.94 -13.62 9.65
C VAL A 459 -13.46 -13.88 9.35
N LEU A 460 -12.72 -14.40 10.33
CA LEU A 460 -11.32 -14.79 10.14
C LEU A 460 -11.19 -15.88 9.05
N GLN A 461 -12.10 -16.86 9.02
CA GLN A 461 -12.12 -17.90 7.98
C GLN A 461 -12.32 -17.33 6.58
N ARG A 462 -13.13 -16.28 6.45
CA ARG A 462 -13.27 -15.58 5.19
C ARG A 462 -11.95 -14.92 4.78
N PHE A 463 -11.18 -14.37 5.72
CA PHE A 463 -9.87 -13.79 5.42
C PHE A 463 -8.89 -14.87 4.96
N GLU A 464 -8.84 -16.02 5.64
CA GLU A 464 -8.03 -17.20 5.27
C GLU A 464 -8.28 -17.60 3.80
N ASN A 465 -9.55 -17.67 3.41
CA ASN A 465 -9.95 -18.03 2.04
C ASN A 465 -9.65 -16.93 1.01
N GLU A 466 -9.84 -15.66 1.36
CA GLU A 466 -9.65 -14.52 0.44
C GLU A 466 -8.17 -14.23 0.18
N LEU A 467 -7.31 -14.45 1.18
CA LEU A 467 -5.87 -14.16 1.14
C LEU A 467 -5.00 -15.43 1.03
N LEU A 468 -5.61 -16.62 0.95
CA LEU A 468 -4.96 -17.92 0.83
C LEU A 468 -3.87 -18.17 1.90
N PHE A 469 -4.22 -18.01 3.17
CA PHE A 469 -3.35 -18.38 4.29
C PHE A 469 -4.10 -19.24 5.31
N SER A 470 -3.35 -19.94 6.17
CA SER A 470 -3.88 -20.74 7.26
C SER A 470 -3.49 -20.13 8.60
N CYS A 471 -4.43 -20.04 9.54
CA CYS A 471 -4.10 -19.75 10.92
C CYS A 471 -4.01 -21.00 11.80
N GLU A 472 -3.08 -20.98 12.74
CA GLU A 472 -3.00 -21.92 13.86
C GLU A 472 -3.83 -21.42 15.05
N GLU A 473 -4.61 -22.31 15.67
CA GLU A 473 -5.33 -22.01 16.92
C GLU A 473 -4.41 -22.20 18.13
N LEU A 474 -4.33 -21.17 18.97
CA LEU A 474 -3.62 -21.21 20.24
C LEU A 474 -4.61 -21.48 21.36
N PHE A 475 -4.31 -22.50 22.16
CA PHE A 475 -5.02 -22.80 23.40
C PHE A 475 -4.19 -22.22 24.56
N LEU A 476 -4.76 -21.25 25.26
CA LEU A 476 -4.13 -20.55 26.40
C LEU A 476 -4.69 -21.04 27.74
#